data_AF-A0A2E5K0B7-F1
#
_entry.id   AF-A0A2E5K0B7-F1
#
_cell.length_a   1.000
_cell.length_b   1.000
_cell.length_c   1.000
_cell.angle_alpha   90.00
_cell.angle_beta   90.00
_cell.angle_gamma   90.00
#
_symmetry.space_group_name_H-M   'P 1'
#
loop_
_entity.id
_entity.type
_entity.pdbx_description
1 polymer ?
#
loop_
_entity_poly.entity_id
_entity_poly.type
_entity_poly.pdbx_seq_one_letter_code
_entity_poly.pdbx_strand_id
1 'polypeptide(L)'
;MDHKASTLEQLSKHGAAISQKNALVGFDGFVDRMTSVVNKRFGQGDKFERIETIEIFGSRVLEAAGKSTNFELYVNFEKIGGNGPIMANALLNAGANTRYVGALGDQSVHPVFSEFAKRTNAVSVVDPGVTHALEFKDGKVMLGKMATLEDLTYEAILRHVGEGEFFDLLSRQDLISMVNWTMIPNMTKLFSDMLDHVIPNLPPRDSKHYFFDLADPVKRPKGEIETALRTIARFQNYGDVTLGLNLTESKQVTQILGQPEVKADSDGLQSMASHIRNELSIGCVVIHPKETAACATKEDTCCITGPYTEDPKITTGAGDHFNAGFAVAQLLGFTLEACLTVGVCFSGHYVRTGDSPSLTHIQTFIRNWKDD
;
A
#
# COMPACT_ATOMS: atom_id res chain seq x y z
N MET A 1 -13.19 8.76 -26.20
CA MET A 1 -13.92 7.51 -25.92
C MET A 1 -14.19 7.49 -24.44
N ASP A 2 -15.34 6.98 -24.00
CA ASP A 2 -15.57 6.72 -22.57
C ASP A 2 -14.42 5.84 -22.03
N HIS A 3 -13.73 6.32 -20.99
CA HIS A 3 -12.58 5.63 -20.39
C HIS A 3 -12.96 4.21 -19.91
N LYS A 4 -14.23 3.98 -19.51
CA LYS A 4 -14.73 2.66 -19.13
C LYS A 4 -14.78 1.70 -20.32
N ALA A 5 -15.31 2.14 -21.45
CA ALA A 5 -15.38 1.34 -22.67
C ALA A 5 -13.98 0.96 -23.18
N SER A 6 -13.05 1.93 -23.22
CA SER A 6 -11.64 1.68 -23.57
C SER A 6 -10.98 0.68 -22.62
N THR A 7 -11.21 0.83 -21.31
CA THR A 7 -10.66 -0.08 -20.30
C THR A 7 -11.20 -1.50 -20.46
N LEU A 8 -12.50 -1.66 -20.75
CA LEU A 8 -13.11 -2.97 -20.98
C LEU A 8 -12.54 -3.67 -22.22
N GLU A 9 -12.27 -2.92 -23.30
CA GLU A 9 -11.61 -3.45 -24.50
C GLU A 9 -10.19 -3.94 -24.18
N GLN A 10 -9.40 -3.12 -23.46
CA GLN A 10 -8.04 -3.47 -23.06
C GLN A 10 -8.02 -4.70 -22.12
N LEU A 11 -8.91 -4.76 -21.12
CA LEU A 11 -9.07 -5.93 -20.25
C LEU A 11 -9.45 -7.19 -21.02
N SER A 12 -10.34 -7.09 -22.01
CA SER A 12 -10.73 -8.22 -22.85
C SER A 12 -9.55 -8.75 -23.67
N LYS A 13 -8.77 -7.84 -24.26
CA LYS A 13 -7.68 -8.18 -25.17
C LYS A 13 -6.42 -8.66 -24.47
N HIS A 14 -6.09 -8.07 -23.32
CA HIS A 14 -4.79 -8.22 -22.68
C HIS A 14 -4.86 -8.84 -21.29
N GLY A 15 -6.04 -8.87 -20.63
CA GLY A 15 -6.18 -9.29 -19.24
C GLY A 15 -5.64 -10.69 -18.92
N ALA A 16 -5.73 -11.65 -19.85
CA ALA A 16 -5.22 -13.00 -19.65
C ALA A 16 -3.69 -13.07 -19.49
N ALA A 17 -2.95 -12.07 -20.02
CA ALA A 17 -1.50 -12.02 -19.93
C ALA A 17 -0.99 -11.76 -18.50
N ILE A 18 -1.86 -11.38 -17.55
CA ILE A 18 -1.45 -11.13 -16.16
C ILE A 18 -0.81 -12.36 -15.51
N SER A 19 -1.27 -13.57 -15.88
CA SER A 19 -0.72 -14.85 -15.42
C SER A 19 0.72 -15.12 -15.85
N GLN A 20 1.25 -14.33 -16.79
CA GLN A 20 2.64 -14.40 -17.25
C GLN A 20 3.53 -13.35 -16.59
N LYS A 21 2.95 -12.44 -15.80
CA LYS A 21 3.68 -11.33 -15.16
C LYS A 21 4.12 -11.74 -13.76
N ASN A 22 5.38 -11.49 -13.46
CA ASN A 22 5.97 -11.75 -12.16
C ASN A 22 6.03 -10.46 -11.34
N ALA A 23 5.54 -10.50 -10.11
CA ALA A 23 5.57 -9.38 -9.19
C ALA A 23 6.22 -9.79 -7.87
N LEU A 24 7.04 -8.91 -7.31
CA LEU A 24 7.53 -9.01 -5.94
C LEU A 24 7.01 -7.81 -5.15
N VAL A 25 6.51 -8.05 -3.94
CA VAL A 25 6.09 -7.00 -3.02
C VAL A 25 6.85 -7.14 -1.70
N GLY A 26 7.18 -6.00 -1.09
CA GLY A 26 7.75 -5.92 0.24
C GLY A 26 7.65 -4.51 0.83
N PHE A 27 8.15 -4.27 2.03
CA PHE A 27 8.82 -5.24 2.92
C PHE A 27 8.12 -5.40 4.27
N ASP A 28 7.03 -4.66 4.51
CA ASP A 28 6.38 -4.61 5.81
C ASP A 28 5.57 -5.88 6.12
N GLY A 29 4.88 -5.86 7.25
CA GLY A 29 3.94 -6.89 7.65
C GLY A 29 3.44 -6.58 9.05
N PHE A 30 2.13 -6.62 9.24
CA PHE A 30 1.50 -6.32 10.52
C PHE A 30 0.50 -7.39 10.93
N VAL A 31 0.51 -7.72 12.22
CA VAL A 31 -0.60 -8.43 12.86
C VAL A 31 -1.58 -7.38 13.38
N ASP A 32 -2.72 -7.25 12.69
CA ASP A 32 -3.78 -6.35 13.11
C ASP A 32 -4.69 -7.04 14.12
N ARG A 33 -4.65 -6.55 15.36
CA ARG A 33 -5.46 -6.99 16.48
C ARG A 33 -6.70 -6.13 16.61
N MET A 34 -7.83 -6.65 16.17
CA MET A 34 -9.12 -5.98 16.32
C MET A 34 -9.54 -6.03 17.79
N THR A 35 -9.50 -4.88 18.46
CA THR A 35 -9.42 -4.80 19.92
C THR A 35 -10.59 -3.98 20.47
N SER A 36 -11.19 -4.45 21.55
CA SER A 36 -12.14 -3.67 22.35
C SER A 36 -11.45 -3.08 23.55
N VAL A 37 -11.81 -1.84 23.88
CA VAL A 37 -11.49 -1.28 25.19
C VAL A 37 -12.58 -1.66 26.18
N VAL A 38 -12.21 -2.35 27.25
CA VAL A 38 -13.13 -2.78 28.30
C VAL A 38 -13.54 -1.56 29.14
N ASN A 39 -14.84 -1.34 29.26
CA ASN A 39 -15.43 -0.38 30.20
C ASN A 39 -15.59 -1.01 31.59
N LYS A 40 -16.30 -2.14 31.68
CA LYS A 40 -16.58 -2.83 32.94
C LYS A 40 -16.60 -4.34 32.73
N ARG A 41 -15.81 -5.08 33.50
CA ARG A 41 -15.72 -6.55 33.42
C ARG A 41 -16.62 -7.21 34.45
N PHE A 42 -17.37 -8.22 34.01
CA PHE A 42 -18.29 -9.00 34.86
C PHE A 42 -17.96 -10.49 34.89
N GLY A 43 -16.96 -10.94 34.12
CA GLY A 43 -16.49 -12.32 34.11
C GLY A 43 -15.28 -12.56 33.21
N GLN A 44 -14.97 -13.84 33.00
CA GLN A 44 -13.91 -14.31 32.10
C GLN A 44 -14.29 -14.12 30.62
N GLY A 45 -13.29 -14.08 29.74
CA GLY A 45 -13.48 -14.00 28.30
C GLY A 45 -14.15 -12.69 27.87
N ASP A 46 -15.19 -12.81 27.05
CA ASP A 46 -15.96 -11.71 26.44
C ASP A 46 -17.04 -11.10 27.36
N LYS A 47 -17.10 -11.52 28.64
CA LYS A 47 -18.08 -11.01 29.63
C LYS A 47 -17.71 -9.63 30.17
N PHE A 48 -17.85 -8.61 29.33
CA PHE A 48 -17.60 -7.22 29.68
C PHE A 48 -18.43 -6.23 28.84
N GLU A 49 -18.65 -5.04 29.37
CA GLU A 49 -19.15 -3.89 28.62
C GLU A 49 -17.97 -3.18 27.91
N ARG A 50 -18.14 -2.82 26.64
CA ARG A 50 -17.15 -2.08 25.84
C ARG A 50 -17.29 -0.57 26.08
N ILE A 51 -16.21 0.19 25.93
CA ILE A 51 -16.31 1.64 25.71
C ILE A 51 -16.84 1.83 24.28
N GLU A 52 -17.96 2.52 24.12
CA GLU A 52 -18.68 2.56 22.84
C GLU A 52 -18.16 3.59 21.85
N THR A 53 -17.61 4.72 22.31
CA THR A 53 -17.19 5.83 21.45
C THR A 53 -15.78 6.31 21.76
N ILE A 54 -15.10 6.87 20.75
CA ILE A 54 -13.80 7.54 20.88
C ILE A 54 -13.92 8.72 21.84
N GLU A 55 -15.05 9.44 21.83
CA GLU A 55 -15.31 10.54 22.77
C GLU A 55 -15.25 10.10 24.24
N ILE A 56 -15.89 8.97 24.58
CA ILE A 56 -15.86 8.42 25.95
C ILE A 56 -14.44 7.95 26.29
N PHE A 57 -13.76 7.27 25.35
CA PHE A 57 -12.38 6.83 25.55
C PHE A 57 -11.44 8.02 25.79
N GLY A 58 -11.52 9.06 24.95
CA GLY A 58 -10.72 10.27 25.04
C GLY A 58 -10.95 11.03 26.35
N SER A 59 -12.20 11.15 26.78
CA SER A 59 -12.53 11.78 28.06
C SER A 59 -11.84 11.09 29.24
N ARG A 60 -11.82 9.75 29.26
CA ARG A 60 -11.10 8.98 30.29
C ARG A 60 -9.59 9.15 30.24
N VAL A 61 -9.02 9.28 29.04
CA VAL A 61 -7.59 9.58 28.87
C VAL A 61 -7.28 10.95 29.45
N LEU A 62 -8.10 11.97 29.16
CA LEU A 62 -7.92 13.33 29.66
C LEU A 62 -8.05 13.42 31.19
N GLU A 63 -9.02 12.72 31.78
CA GLU A 63 -9.21 12.67 33.24
C GLU A 63 -8.02 12.05 34.00
N ALA A 64 -7.23 11.22 33.30
CA ALA A 64 -6.03 10.59 33.82
C ALA A 64 -4.79 11.50 33.74
N ALA A 65 -4.88 12.70 33.17
CA ALA A 65 -3.76 13.63 33.13
C ALA A 65 -3.23 13.93 34.54
N GLY A 66 -1.92 13.73 34.74
CA GLY A 66 -1.28 13.88 36.06
C GLY A 66 -1.56 12.74 37.05
N LYS A 67 -2.19 11.64 36.62
CA LYS A 67 -2.50 10.44 37.41
C LYS A 67 -2.10 9.18 36.63
N SER A 68 -2.27 8.01 37.25
CA SER A 68 -2.17 6.71 36.57
C SER A 68 -3.56 6.17 36.26
N THR A 69 -3.74 5.61 35.07
CA THR A 69 -4.96 4.89 34.67
C THR A 69 -4.59 3.60 33.92
N ASN A 70 -5.53 2.66 33.85
CA ASN A 70 -5.37 1.41 33.12
C ASN A 70 -6.52 1.26 32.12
N PHE A 71 -6.19 0.94 30.87
CA PHE A 71 -7.15 0.53 29.86
C PHE A 71 -6.96 -0.95 29.57
N GLU A 72 -7.94 -1.75 29.98
CA GLU A 72 -7.94 -3.17 29.65
C GLU A 72 -8.34 -3.36 28.17
N LEU A 73 -7.48 -4.05 27.42
CA LEU A 73 -7.69 -4.34 26.01
C LEU A 73 -8.07 -5.82 25.84
N TYR A 74 -9.19 -6.06 25.16
CA TYR A 74 -9.64 -7.39 24.77
C TYR A 74 -9.50 -7.58 23.26
N VAL A 75 -8.56 -8.44 22.84
CA VAL A 75 -8.36 -8.78 21.42
C VAL A 75 -9.48 -9.71 20.98
N ASN A 76 -10.32 -9.24 20.04
CA ASN A 76 -11.43 -10.02 19.50
C ASN A 76 -10.92 -11.06 18.51
N PHE A 77 -10.06 -10.64 17.58
CA PHE A 77 -9.42 -11.50 16.60
C PHE A 77 -8.18 -10.81 16.00
N GLU A 78 -7.35 -11.60 15.33
CA GLU A 78 -6.18 -11.14 14.57
C GLU A 78 -6.42 -11.33 13.07
N LYS A 79 -5.86 -10.45 12.26
CA LYS A 79 -5.85 -10.58 10.80
C LYS A 79 -4.55 -10.04 10.21
N ILE A 80 -4.31 -10.37 8.95
CA ILE A 80 -3.22 -9.80 8.14
C ILE A 80 -3.42 -8.29 8.03
N GLY A 81 -2.37 -7.54 8.30
CA GLY A 81 -2.23 -6.11 8.03
C GLY A 81 -0.89 -5.81 7.36
N GLY A 82 -0.68 -4.52 7.08
CA GLY A 82 0.46 -4.01 6.33
C GLY A 82 0.14 -3.77 4.86
N ASN A 83 0.71 -2.72 4.30
CA ASN A 83 0.46 -2.31 2.92
C ASN A 83 0.95 -3.38 1.94
N GLY A 84 2.14 -3.95 2.20
CA GLY A 84 2.75 -4.99 1.39
C GLY A 84 1.89 -6.24 1.32
N PRO A 85 1.50 -6.88 2.44
CA PRO A 85 0.65 -8.06 2.39
C PRO A 85 -0.72 -7.82 1.76
N ILE A 86 -1.29 -6.62 1.93
CA ILE A 86 -2.56 -6.24 1.30
C ILE A 86 -2.39 -6.11 -0.22
N MET A 87 -1.42 -5.32 -0.68
CA MET A 87 -1.15 -5.13 -2.11
C MET A 87 -0.78 -6.46 -2.78
N ALA A 88 0.05 -7.29 -2.15
CA ALA A 88 0.44 -8.60 -2.66
C ALA A 88 -0.75 -9.55 -2.82
N ASN A 89 -1.66 -9.59 -1.85
CA ASN A 89 -2.89 -10.37 -1.98
C ASN A 89 -3.76 -9.88 -3.14
N ALA A 90 -3.85 -8.56 -3.35
CA ALA A 90 -4.62 -8.01 -4.46
C ALA A 90 -4.00 -8.37 -5.83
N LEU A 91 -2.66 -8.28 -5.97
CA LEU A 91 -1.96 -8.72 -7.18
C LEU A 91 -2.15 -10.22 -7.45
N LEU A 92 -2.06 -11.04 -6.41
CA LEU A 92 -2.24 -12.48 -6.50
C LEU A 92 -3.67 -12.83 -6.95
N ASN A 93 -4.68 -12.19 -6.37
CA ASN A 93 -6.08 -12.41 -6.74
C ASN A 93 -6.42 -11.86 -8.14
N ALA A 94 -5.69 -10.83 -8.61
CA ALA A 94 -5.75 -10.37 -9.99
C ALA A 94 -5.17 -11.40 -10.98
N GLY A 95 -4.33 -12.33 -10.51
CA GLY A 95 -3.77 -13.43 -11.28
C GLY A 95 -2.27 -13.29 -11.61
N ALA A 96 -1.56 -12.32 -11.03
CA ALA A 96 -0.11 -12.20 -11.21
C ALA A 96 0.65 -13.29 -10.43
N ASN A 97 1.83 -13.67 -10.90
CA ASN A 97 2.74 -14.55 -10.16
C ASN A 97 3.43 -13.72 -9.06
N THR A 98 2.79 -13.63 -7.89
CA THR A 98 3.23 -12.75 -6.81
C THR A 98 4.13 -13.46 -5.80
N ARG A 99 5.33 -12.90 -5.59
CA ARG A 99 6.27 -13.23 -4.52
C ARG A 99 6.21 -12.18 -3.41
N TYR A 100 6.62 -12.57 -2.20
CA TYR A 100 6.73 -11.65 -1.07
C TYR A 100 8.07 -11.77 -0.35
N VAL A 101 8.62 -10.65 0.11
CA VAL A 101 9.75 -10.61 1.05
C VAL A 101 9.40 -9.60 2.13
N GLY A 102 9.44 -9.97 3.40
CA GLY A 102 9.18 -8.99 4.46
C GLY A 102 8.98 -9.52 5.87
N ALA A 103 8.40 -8.67 6.71
CA ALA A 103 8.21 -8.89 8.14
C ALA A 103 7.02 -9.82 8.43
N LEU A 104 7.19 -11.14 8.24
CA LEU A 104 6.14 -12.13 8.51
C LEU A 104 6.45 -13.04 9.72
N GLY A 105 7.61 -12.90 10.36
CA GLY A 105 8.14 -13.75 11.44
C GLY A 105 9.62 -14.09 11.25
N ASP A 106 10.47 -13.89 12.25
CA ASP A 106 11.93 -14.15 12.14
C ASP A 106 12.23 -15.66 12.16
N GLN A 107 11.98 -16.32 13.29
CA GLN A 107 12.25 -17.77 13.43
C GLN A 107 11.26 -18.65 12.68
N SER A 108 10.01 -18.20 12.60
CA SER A 108 8.94 -18.91 11.91
C SER A 108 7.88 -17.91 11.49
N VAL A 109 7.26 -18.12 10.33
CA VAL A 109 6.13 -17.30 9.87
C VAL A 109 5.04 -17.31 10.93
N HIS A 110 4.62 -16.10 11.35
CA HIS A 110 3.54 -15.92 12.31
C HIS A 110 2.24 -16.55 11.77
N PRO A 111 1.45 -17.25 12.60
CA PRO A 111 0.30 -18.03 12.13
C PRO A 111 -0.66 -17.28 11.21
N VAL A 112 -0.91 -15.99 11.48
CA VAL A 112 -1.79 -15.12 10.66
C VAL A 112 -1.37 -15.01 9.20
N PHE A 113 -0.08 -15.16 8.89
CA PHE A 113 0.47 -15.10 7.53
C PHE A 113 0.67 -16.49 6.90
N SER A 114 0.34 -17.59 7.57
CA SER A 114 0.68 -18.94 7.10
C SER A 114 0.16 -19.24 5.70
N GLU A 115 -1.10 -18.90 5.42
CA GLU A 115 -1.68 -19.10 4.09
C GLU A 115 -1.07 -18.13 3.06
N PHE A 116 -0.93 -16.86 3.44
CA PHE A 116 -0.33 -15.82 2.60
C PHE A 116 1.11 -16.19 2.17
N ALA A 117 1.94 -16.60 3.12
CA ALA A 117 3.31 -16.99 2.88
C ALA A 117 3.41 -18.21 1.95
N LYS A 118 2.50 -19.18 2.10
CA LYS A 118 2.44 -20.34 1.18
C LYS A 118 2.05 -19.91 -0.23
N ARG A 119 1.01 -19.08 -0.36
CA ARG A 119 0.48 -18.64 -1.66
C ARG A 119 1.45 -17.74 -2.43
N THR A 120 2.32 -17.00 -1.73
CA THR A 120 3.31 -16.10 -2.34
C THR A 120 4.73 -16.67 -2.34
N ASN A 121 4.93 -17.89 -1.81
CA ASN A 121 6.26 -18.45 -1.56
C ASN A 121 7.18 -17.41 -0.88
N ALA A 122 6.68 -16.85 0.23
CA ALA A 122 7.27 -15.69 0.86
C ALA A 122 8.62 -16.00 1.52
N VAL A 123 9.51 -15.00 1.50
CA VAL A 123 10.66 -14.94 2.38
C VAL A 123 10.26 -14.11 3.60
N SER A 124 10.27 -14.74 4.76
CA SER A 124 10.07 -14.07 6.04
C SER A 124 11.42 -13.63 6.61
N VAL A 125 11.53 -12.38 7.06
CA VAL A 125 12.83 -11.76 7.39
C VAL A 125 12.93 -11.34 8.86
N VAL A 126 11.87 -10.74 9.40
CA VAL A 126 11.78 -10.29 10.80
C VAL A 126 10.37 -10.49 11.33
N ASP A 127 10.19 -10.36 12.63
CA ASP A 127 8.88 -10.38 13.24
C ASP A 127 7.99 -9.21 12.77
N PRO A 128 6.69 -9.46 12.52
CA PRO A 128 5.77 -8.43 12.06
C PRO A 128 5.59 -7.34 13.11
N GLY A 129 5.25 -6.13 12.64
CA GLY A 129 4.66 -5.12 13.51
C GLY A 129 3.32 -5.59 14.07
N VAL A 130 2.85 -4.97 15.15
CA VAL A 130 1.54 -5.27 15.72
C VAL A 130 0.73 -4.00 15.83
N THR A 131 -0.47 -3.97 15.25
CA THR A 131 -1.41 -2.87 15.40
C THR A 131 -2.57 -3.30 16.27
N HIS A 132 -2.79 -2.62 17.38
CA HIS A 132 -4.06 -2.71 18.10
C HIS A 132 -5.04 -1.69 17.51
N ALA A 133 -6.00 -2.18 16.74
CA ALA A 133 -7.09 -1.36 16.22
C ALA A 133 -8.24 -1.36 17.23
N LEU A 134 -8.31 -0.32 18.05
CA LEU A 134 -9.38 -0.13 19.03
C LEU A 134 -10.67 0.25 18.29
N GLU A 135 -11.71 -0.58 18.40
CA GLU A 135 -12.97 -0.38 17.67
C GLU A 135 -14.07 0.26 18.52
N PHE A 136 -14.66 1.31 17.98
CA PHE A 136 -15.75 2.09 18.55
C PHE A 136 -16.87 2.26 17.51
N LYS A 137 -18.05 2.71 17.93
CA LYS A 137 -19.19 3.01 17.03
C LYS A 137 -18.92 4.20 16.11
N ASP A 138 -18.07 5.13 16.54
CA ASP A 138 -17.73 6.39 15.87
C ASP A 138 -16.34 6.37 15.23
N GLY A 139 -15.66 5.22 15.19
CA GLY A 139 -14.40 5.06 14.47
C GLY A 139 -13.44 4.05 15.08
N LYS A 140 -12.16 4.21 14.73
CA LYS A 140 -11.08 3.35 15.23
C LYS A 140 -9.87 4.19 15.66
N VAL A 141 -9.18 3.76 16.70
CA VAL A 141 -7.87 4.29 17.11
C VAL A 141 -6.83 3.19 16.91
N MET A 142 -5.78 3.46 16.15
CA MET A 142 -4.74 2.48 15.83
C MET A 142 -3.48 2.73 16.68
N LEU A 143 -3.09 1.75 17.49
CA LEU A 143 -1.89 1.79 18.32
C LEU A 143 -0.88 0.76 17.81
N GLY A 144 0.22 1.24 17.24
CA GLY A 144 1.24 0.39 16.61
C GLY A 144 2.43 0.08 17.52
N LYS A 145 2.93 -1.15 17.43
CA LYS A 145 4.23 -1.61 17.95
C LYS A 145 5.07 -2.05 16.75
N MET A 146 6.14 -1.31 16.48
CA MET A 146 6.90 -1.42 15.22
C MET A 146 8.38 -1.67 15.45
N ALA A 147 8.81 -1.90 16.71
CA ALA A 147 10.23 -2.01 17.05
C ALA A 147 10.95 -3.11 16.25
N THR A 148 10.27 -4.21 15.95
CA THR A 148 10.83 -5.32 15.16
C THR A 148 11.12 -4.94 13.70
N LEU A 149 10.47 -3.88 13.18
CA LEU A 149 10.72 -3.39 11.82
C LEU A 149 12.04 -2.63 11.71
N GLU A 150 12.68 -2.27 12.83
CA GLU A 150 14.05 -1.73 12.84
C GLU A 150 15.05 -2.77 12.33
N ASP A 151 14.82 -4.06 12.57
CA ASP A 151 15.73 -5.13 12.15
C ASP A 151 15.60 -5.48 10.66
N LEU A 152 14.63 -4.87 9.95
CA LEU A 152 14.42 -5.09 8.52
C LEU A 152 15.48 -4.31 7.72
N THR A 153 16.64 -4.94 7.52
CA THR A 153 17.76 -4.38 6.75
C THR A 153 18.11 -5.24 5.53
N TYR A 154 18.96 -4.71 4.65
CA TYR A 154 19.50 -5.46 3.52
C TYR A 154 20.22 -6.73 3.98
N GLU A 155 21.06 -6.63 5.02
CA GLU A 155 21.79 -7.75 5.59
C GLU A 155 20.84 -8.79 6.19
N ALA A 156 19.75 -8.36 6.83
CA ALA A 156 18.73 -9.28 7.34
C ALA A 156 18.07 -10.07 6.22
N ILE A 157 17.74 -9.42 5.09
CA ILE A 157 17.22 -10.09 3.90
C ILE A 157 18.23 -11.10 3.37
N LEU A 158 19.51 -10.71 3.23
CA LEU A 158 20.56 -11.59 2.73
C LEU A 158 20.81 -12.80 3.65
N ARG A 159 20.67 -12.66 4.97
CA ARG A 159 20.79 -13.81 5.90
C ARG A 159 19.70 -14.86 5.67
N HIS A 160 18.51 -14.43 5.26
CA HIS A 160 17.36 -15.32 5.06
C HIS A 160 17.27 -15.90 3.65
N VAL A 161 17.64 -15.13 2.62
CA VAL A 161 17.55 -15.55 1.22
C VAL A 161 18.89 -16.08 0.69
N GLY A 162 20.00 -15.49 1.14
CA GLY A 162 21.28 -15.59 0.44
C GLY A 162 21.37 -14.60 -0.73
N GLU A 163 22.57 -14.08 -0.97
CA GLU A 163 22.81 -13.04 -1.97
C GLU A 163 22.45 -13.46 -3.40
N GLY A 164 22.98 -14.59 -3.87
CA GLY A 164 22.71 -15.06 -5.23
C GLY A 164 21.23 -15.35 -5.49
N GLU A 165 20.53 -15.92 -4.51
CA GLU A 165 19.09 -16.19 -4.61
C GLU A 165 18.26 -14.91 -4.57
N PHE A 166 18.69 -13.89 -3.81
CA PHE A 166 18.01 -12.60 -3.79
C PHE A 166 18.13 -11.88 -5.14
N PHE A 167 19.31 -11.94 -5.77
CA PHE A 167 19.54 -11.38 -7.10
C PHE A 167 18.72 -12.12 -8.16
N ASP A 168 18.71 -13.45 -8.11
CA ASP A 168 17.89 -14.27 -9.00
C ASP A 168 16.40 -13.96 -8.83
N LEU A 169 15.92 -13.84 -7.58
CA LEU A 169 14.54 -13.48 -7.26
C LEU A 169 14.15 -12.15 -7.92
N LEU A 170 14.95 -11.10 -7.74
CA LEU A 170 14.66 -9.76 -8.29
C LEU A 170 14.80 -9.69 -9.82
N SER A 171 15.72 -10.46 -10.41
CA SER A 171 15.95 -10.49 -11.86
C SER A 171 14.72 -10.96 -12.65
N ARG A 172 13.91 -11.83 -12.04
CA ARG A 172 12.73 -12.46 -12.67
C ARG A 172 11.49 -11.57 -12.69
N GLN A 173 11.49 -10.50 -11.91
CA GLN A 173 10.30 -9.67 -11.69
C GLN A 173 10.09 -8.65 -12.79
N ASP A 174 8.84 -8.52 -13.23
CA ASP A 174 8.36 -7.44 -14.08
C ASP A 174 7.90 -6.25 -13.23
N LEU A 175 7.43 -6.50 -12.00
CA LEU A 175 7.09 -5.47 -11.01
C LEU A 175 7.81 -5.74 -9.68
N ILE A 176 8.43 -4.71 -9.10
CA ILE A 176 8.92 -4.71 -7.73
C ILE A 176 8.23 -3.57 -6.97
N SER A 177 7.36 -3.91 -6.03
CA SER A 177 6.63 -2.95 -5.21
C SER A 177 7.25 -2.85 -3.82
N MET A 178 7.66 -1.65 -3.44
CA MET A 178 8.27 -1.33 -2.16
C MET A 178 7.42 -0.26 -1.46
N VAL A 179 6.54 -0.73 -0.58
CA VAL A 179 5.48 0.08 0.02
C VAL A 179 5.71 0.27 1.52
N ASN A 180 4.92 1.15 2.14
CA ASN A 180 4.98 1.47 3.57
C ASN A 180 6.35 1.98 4.05
N TRP A 181 6.95 2.90 3.29
CA TRP A 181 8.24 3.47 3.66
C TRP A 181 8.26 4.08 5.06
N THR A 182 7.18 4.78 5.45
CA THR A 182 7.10 5.49 6.72
C THR A 182 7.36 4.60 7.92
N MET A 183 6.83 3.37 7.90
CA MET A 183 6.78 2.53 9.10
C MET A 183 8.04 1.67 9.31
N ILE A 184 8.92 1.60 8.31
CA ILE A 184 10.18 0.83 8.38
C ILE A 184 11.35 1.79 8.54
N PRO A 185 12.00 1.86 9.73
CA PRO A 185 13.08 2.82 10.02
C PRO A 185 14.19 2.85 8.98
N ASN A 186 14.64 1.67 8.53
CA ASN A 186 15.79 1.51 7.64
C ASN A 186 15.45 1.48 6.14
N MET A 187 14.22 1.84 5.75
CA MET A 187 13.76 1.64 4.36
C MET A 187 14.57 2.44 3.32
N THR A 188 14.93 3.70 3.59
CA THR A 188 15.78 4.49 2.67
C THR A 188 17.17 3.90 2.50
N LYS A 189 17.74 3.34 3.58
CA LYS A 189 19.03 2.66 3.54
C LYS A 189 18.92 1.37 2.73
N LEU A 190 17.88 0.57 2.96
CA LEU A 190 17.59 -0.62 2.16
C LEU A 190 17.46 -0.28 0.66
N PHE A 191 16.76 0.80 0.30
CA PHE A 191 16.67 1.25 -1.08
C PHE A 191 18.04 1.61 -1.67
N SER A 192 18.88 2.29 -0.89
CA SER A 192 20.24 2.65 -1.29
C SER A 192 21.10 1.39 -1.50
N ASP A 193 21.04 0.42 -0.60
CA ASP A 193 21.77 -0.84 -0.71
C ASP A 193 21.35 -1.65 -1.93
N MET A 194 20.05 -1.69 -2.21
CA MET A 194 19.55 -2.30 -3.44
C MET A 194 20.11 -1.60 -4.67
N LEU A 195 20.11 -0.26 -4.70
CA LEU A 195 20.64 0.53 -5.82
C LEU A 195 22.16 0.44 -5.98
N ASP A 196 22.90 0.19 -4.90
CA ASP A 196 24.36 0.19 -4.90
C ASP A 196 24.92 -1.23 -5.11
N HIS A 197 24.23 -2.27 -4.66
CA HIS A 197 24.72 -3.65 -4.66
C HIS A 197 23.94 -4.60 -5.56
N VAL A 198 22.63 -4.42 -5.74
CA VAL A 198 21.78 -5.43 -6.38
C VAL A 198 21.33 -5.01 -7.77
N ILE A 199 20.56 -3.93 -7.86
CA ILE A 199 19.88 -3.47 -9.06
C ILE A 199 20.85 -3.27 -10.25
N PRO A 200 22.04 -2.67 -10.09
CA PRO A 200 22.99 -2.49 -11.20
C PRO A 200 23.53 -3.80 -11.78
N ASN A 201 23.48 -4.89 -10.99
CA ASN A 201 23.99 -6.20 -11.37
C ASN A 201 22.89 -7.11 -11.95
N LEU A 202 21.63 -6.65 -11.98
CA LEU A 202 20.54 -7.41 -12.59
C LEU A 202 20.61 -7.28 -14.12
N PRO A 203 20.21 -8.32 -14.86
CA PRO A 203 20.10 -8.22 -16.31
C PRO A 203 19.09 -7.13 -16.69
N PRO A 204 19.37 -6.33 -17.73
CA PRO A 204 18.45 -5.30 -18.19
C PRO A 204 17.12 -5.92 -18.62
N ARG A 205 16.01 -5.24 -18.32
CA ARG A 205 14.67 -5.62 -18.76
C ARG A 205 13.91 -4.37 -19.17
N ASP A 206 13.51 -4.34 -20.44
CA ASP A 206 12.86 -3.16 -21.05
C ASP A 206 11.52 -2.78 -20.40
N SER A 207 10.87 -3.73 -19.71
CA SER A 207 9.54 -3.55 -19.11
C SER A 207 9.52 -3.73 -17.58
N LYS A 208 10.63 -3.43 -16.89
CA LYS A 208 10.67 -3.53 -15.43
C LYS A 208 10.00 -2.30 -14.80
N HIS A 209 9.06 -2.52 -13.90
CA HIS A 209 8.38 -1.49 -13.13
C HIS A 209 8.81 -1.54 -11.66
N TYR A 210 8.97 -0.35 -11.07
CA TYR A 210 9.11 -0.18 -9.64
C TYR A 210 7.94 0.65 -9.12
N PHE A 211 7.25 0.16 -8.10
CA PHE A 211 6.14 0.88 -7.48
C PHE A 211 6.48 1.23 -6.04
N PHE A 212 6.35 2.50 -5.68
CA PHE A 212 6.59 2.97 -4.33
C PHE A 212 5.34 3.60 -3.73
N ASP A 213 5.17 3.40 -2.43
CA ASP A 213 4.14 4.03 -1.61
C ASP A 213 4.78 4.42 -0.27
N LEU A 214 4.52 5.64 0.19
CA LEU A 214 5.14 6.15 1.41
C LEU A 214 4.37 5.76 2.68
N ALA A 215 3.10 5.35 2.57
CA ALA A 215 2.09 5.49 3.62
C ALA A 215 2.07 6.94 4.16
N ASP A 216 1.82 7.18 5.44
CA ASP A 216 1.70 8.53 6.03
C ASP A 216 3.06 9.16 6.44
N PRO A 217 3.72 9.99 5.61
CA PRO A 217 5.08 10.43 5.86
C PRO A 217 5.18 11.49 6.97
N VAL A 218 4.08 12.01 7.54
CA VAL A 218 4.09 13.01 8.64
C VAL A 218 4.94 12.55 9.82
N LYS A 219 5.02 11.24 10.03
CA LYS A 219 5.77 10.63 11.13
C LYS A 219 7.29 10.74 10.99
N ARG A 220 7.79 11.20 9.84
CA ARG A 220 9.22 11.30 9.53
C ARG A 220 9.68 12.75 9.37
N PRO A 221 10.94 13.07 9.71
CA PRO A 221 11.50 14.39 9.44
C PRO A 221 11.45 14.74 7.95
N LYS A 222 11.19 16.01 7.63
CA LYS A 222 11.11 16.49 6.23
C LYS A 222 12.34 16.13 5.38
N GLY A 223 13.54 16.26 5.95
CA GLY A 223 14.78 15.90 5.26
C GLY A 223 14.92 14.40 4.97
N GLU A 224 14.35 13.53 5.81
CA GLU A 224 14.32 12.09 5.52
C GLU A 224 13.36 11.76 4.37
N ILE A 225 12.20 12.43 4.34
CA ILE A 225 11.23 12.28 3.24
C ILE A 225 11.86 12.73 1.92
N GLU A 226 12.52 13.89 1.90
CA GLU A 226 13.21 14.36 0.69
C GLU A 226 14.30 13.37 0.25
N THR A 227 15.11 12.88 1.18
CA THR A 227 16.15 11.87 0.89
C THR A 227 15.54 10.59 0.32
N ALA A 228 14.41 10.12 0.85
CA ALA A 228 13.69 8.96 0.34
C ALA A 228 13.17 9.19 -1.08
N LEU A 229 12.53 10.33 -1.36
CA LEU A 229 12.04 10.69 -2.69
C LEU A 229 13.18 10.74 -3.72
N ARG A 230 14.32 11.35 -3.37
CA ARG A 230 15.51 11.40 -4.24
C ARG A 230 16.13 10.02 -4.44
N THR A 231 16.05 9.14 -3.43
CA THR A 231 16.50 7.74 -3.55
C THR A 231 15.59 6.94 -4.47
N ILE A 232 14.27 7.07 -4.32
CA ILE A 232 13.25 6.46 -5.20
C ILE A 232 13.50 6.87 -6.66
N ALA A 233 13.78 8.16 -6.91
CA ALA A 233 14.06 8.66 -8.26
C ALA A 233 15.22 7.94 -8.96
N ARG A 234 16.24 7.47 -8.22
CA ARG A 234 17.39 6.76 -8.79
C ARG A 234 17.01 5.42 -9.45
N PHE A 235 15.90 4.79 -9.03
CA PHE A 235 15.41 3.55 -9.65
C PHE A 235 14.97 3.75 -11.10
N GLN A 236 14.63 4.99 -11.52
CA GLN A 236 14.22 5.30 -12.89
C GLN A 236 15.27 4.91 -13.93
N ASN A 237 16.56 4.87 -13.54
CA ASN A 237 17.65 4.45 -14.42
C ASN A 237 17.61 2.95 -14.76
N TYR A 238 16.84 2.15 -14.02
CA TYR A 238 16.83 0.68 -14.10
C TYR A 238 15.45 0.10 -14.44
N GLY A 239 14.45 0.96 -14.61
CA GLY A 239 13.06 0.58 -14.88
C GLY A 239 12.13 1.76 -14.65
N ASP A 240 10.87 1.59 -15.02
CA ASP A 240 9.87 2.64 -14.91
C ASP A 240 9.36 2.80 -13.46
N VAL A 241 9.49 3.99 -12.89
CA VAL A 241 9.11 4.26 -11.50
C VAL A 241 7.71 4.87 -11.42
N THR A 242 6.83 4.24 -10.65
CA THR A 242 5.55 4.78 -10.21
C THR A 242 5.60 5.11 -8.72
N LEU A 243 5.23 6.34 -8.36
CA LEU A 243 4.99 6.75 -6.97
C LEU A 243 3.48 6.92 -6.72
N GLY A 244 2.91 6.06 -5.89
CA GLY A 244 1.53 6.14 -5.42
C GLY A 244 1.41 6.98 -4.14
N LEU A 245 0.41 7.86 -4.11
CA LEU A 245 0.14 8.76 -2.98
C LEU A 245 -1.37 8.95 -2.81
N ASN A 246 -1.85 9.10 -1.57
CA ASN A 246 -3.14 9.73 -1.33
C ASN A 246 -3.02 11.26 -1.32
N LEU A 247 -4.14 11.98 -1.16
CA LEU A 247 -4.17 13.45 -1.16
C LEU A 247 -3.35 14.08 -0.01
N THR A 248 -3.37 13.49 1.17
CA THR A 248 -2.63 14.00 2.33
C THR A 248 -1.14 13.85 2.13
N GLU A 249 -0.72 12.72 1.58
CA GLU A 249 0.67 12.41 1.24
C GLU A 249 1.16 13.30 0.09
N SER A 250 0.34 13.48 -0.95
CA SER A 250 0.69 14.33 -2.09
C SER A 250 0.91 15.78 -1.68
N LYS A 251 0.06 16.34 -0.81
CA LYS A 251 0.23 17.70 -0.28
C LYS A 251 1.54 17.88 0.49
N GLN A 252 1.95 16.85 1.24
CA GLN A 252 3.22 16.90 1.98
C GLN A 252 4.42 16.81 1.04
N VAL A 253 4.37 15.88 0.08
CA VAL A 253 5.43 15.71 -0.91
C VAL A 253 5.59 16.97 -1.75
N THR A 254 4.50 17.58 -2.23
CA THR A 254 4.59 18.83 -3.01
C THR A 254 5.11 19.99 -2.19
N GLN A 255 4.72 20.11 -0.91
CA GLN A 255 5.29 21.11 -0.01
C GLN A 255 6.81 20.93 0.17
N ILE A 256 7.28 19.69 0.33
CA ILE A 256 8.71 19.37 0.46
C ILE A 256 9.46 19.71 -0.82
N LEU A 257 8.86 19.44 -1.98
CA LEU A 257 9.43 19.74 -3.30
C LEU A 257 9.24 21.22 -3.72
N GLY A 258 8.67 22.05 -2.85
CA GLY A 258 8.60 23.50 -3.05
C GLY A 258 7.41 23.99 -3.89
N GLN A 259 6.40 23.15 -4.14
CA GLN A 259 5.15 23.61 -4.75
C GLN A 259 4.35 24.47 -3.77
N PRO A 260 3.81 25.63 -4.19
CA PRO A 260 2.76 26.31 -3.46
C PRO A 260 1.52 25.42 -3.28
N GLU A 261 0.74 25.70 -2.24
CA GLU A 261 -0.51 24.98 -2.01
C GLU A 261 -1.48 25.15 -3.19
N VAL A 262 -2.02 24.03 -3.66
CA VAL A 262 -3.03 23.97 -4.71
C VAL A 262 -4.34 23.44 -4.14
N LYS A 263 -5.45 23.78 -4.80
CA LYS A 263 -6.76 23.23 -4.44
C LYS A 263 -6.77 21.72 -4.62
N ALA A 264 -7.62 21.03 -3.86
CA ALA A 264 -7.81 19.59 -3.96
C ALA A 264 -8.92 19.21 -4.95
N ASP A 265 -9.02 19.94 -6.07
CA ASP A 265 -9.92 19.64 -7.19
C ASP A 265 -9.16 18.89 -8.31
N SER A 266 -9.86 18.55 -9.40
CA SER A 266 -9.29 17.78 -10.51
C SER A 266 -8.01 18.42 -11.09
N ASP A 267 -8.02 19.73 -11.31
CA ASP A 267 -6.88 20.46 -11.87
C ASP A 267 -5.72 20.52 -10.86
N GLY A 268 -6.02 20.73 -9.59
CA GLY A 268 -5.03 20.72 -8.52
C GLY A 268 -4.37 19.35 -8.32
N LEU A 269 -5.13 18.25 -8.39
CA LEU A 269 -4.59 16.89 -8.32
C LEU A 269 -3.63 16.60 -9.48
N GLN A 270 -4.03 16.94 -10.71
CA GLN A 270 -3.19 16.79 -11.90
C GLN A 270 -1.92 17.66 -11.81
N SER A 271 -2.05 18.88 -11.30
CA SER A 271 -0.93 19.79 -11.05
C SER A 271 0.06 19.23 -10.03
N MET A 272 -0.42 18.67 -8.91
CA MET A 272 0.45 18.00 -7.93
C MET A 272 1.17 16.80 -8.53
N ALA A 273 0.45 15.91 -9.22
CA ALA A 273 1.04 14.72 -9.83
C ALA A 273 2.14 15.10 -10.83
N SER A 274 1.85 16.07 -11.71
CA SER A 274 2.79 16.58 -12.70
C SER A 274 4.02 17.22 -12.06
N HIS A 275 3.82 18.04 -11.02
CA HIS A 275 4.92 18.69 -10.32
C HIS A 275 5.87 17.68 -9.67
N ILE A 276 5.34 16.74 -8.88
CA ILE A 276 6.15 15.69 -8.24
C ILE A 276 6.91 14.88 -9.30
N ARG A 277 6.24 14.48 -10.38
CA ARG A 277 6.83 13.68 -11.46
C ARG A 277 7.99 14.42 -12.11
N ASN A 278 7.84 15.71 -12.40
CA ASN A 278 8.88 16.55 -12.99
C ASN A 278 10.06 16.75 -12.03
N GLU A 279 9.79 17.12 -10.78
CA GLU A 279 10.83 17.39 -9.77
C GLU A 279 11.69 16.15 -9.47
N LEU A 280 11.10 14.96 -9.50
CA LEU A 280 11.80 13.70 -9.28
C LEU A 280 12.31 13.06 -10.58
N SER A 281 11.86 13.54 -11.75
CA SER A 281 12.17 12.96 -13.06
C SER A 281 11.86 11.45 -13.13
N ILE A 282 10.76 11.03 -12.52
CA ILE A 282 10.25 9.65 -12.53
C ILE A 282 9.19 9.44 -13.61
N GLY A 283 8.88 8.18 -13.91
CA GLY A 283 7.99 7.80 -15.00
C GLY A 283 6.53 8.15 -14.74
N CYS A 284 6.03 7.86 -13.55
CA CYS A 284 4.65 8.08 -13.18
C CYS A 284 4.47 8.54 -11.72
N VAL A 285 3.55 9.47 -11.50
CA VAL A 285 2.97 9.76 -10.18
C VAL A 285 1.47 9.56 -10.27
N VAL A 286 0.91 8.87 -9.28
CA VAL A 286 -0.54 8.67 -9.16
C VAL A 286 -1.02 9.12 -7.78
N ILE A 287 -2.06 9.95 -7.77
CA ILE A 287 -2.69 10.50 -6.58
C ILE A 287 -4.13 10.01 -6.50
N HIS A 288 -4.49 9.31 -5.42
CA HIS A 288 -5.77 8.59 -5.31
C HIS A 288 -6.58 9.01 -4.05
N PRO A 289 -7.23 10.20 -4.04
CA PRO A 289 -8.22 10.53 -3.02
C PRO A 289 -9.44 9.58 -3.06
N LYS A 290 -10.36 9.76 -2.09
CA LYS A 290 -11.52 8.86 -1.91
C LYS A 290 -12.47 8.83 -3.12
N GLU A 291 -12.64 9.97 -3.81
CA GLU A 291 -13.68 10.17 -4.83
C GLU A 291 -13.14 10.26 -6.26
N THR A 292 -11.84 10.52 -6.42
CA THR A 292 -11.20 10.74 -7.72
C THR A 292 -9.81 10.13 -7.72
N ALA A 293 -9.19 10.04 -8.89
CA ALA A 293 -7.76 9.74 -8.98
C ALA A 293 -7.17 10.55 -10.14
N ALA A 294 -5.96 11.05 -9.94
CA ALA A 294 -5.20 11.75 -10.96
C ALA A 294 -3.83 11.10 -11.14
N CYS A 295 -3.30 11.22 -12.33
CA CYS A 295 -2.07 10.58 -12.76
C CYS A 295 -1.24 11.59 -13.55
N ALA A 296 0.08 11.45 -13.55
CA ALA A 296 0.94 12.15 -14.50
C ALA A 296 2.07 11.24 -14.96
N THR A 297 2.32 11.23 -16.26
CA THR A 297 3.48 10.64 -16.94
C THR A 297 4.20 11.73 -17.72
N LYS A 298 5.31 11.41 -18.39
CA LYS A 298 6.01 12.38 -19.25
C LYS A 298 5.15 12.92 -20.37
N GLU A 299 4.33 12.07 -20.98
CA GLU A 299 3.54 12.37 -22.17
C GLU A 299 2.14 12.88 -21.85
N ASP A 300 1.57 12.47 -20.72
CA ASP A 300 0.14 12.67 -20.45
C ASP A 300 -0.16 12.90 -18.96
N THR A 301 -1.29 13.54 -18.68
CA THR A 301 -1.82 13.79 -17.34
C THR A 301 -3.33 13.63 -17.39
N CYS A 302 -3.86 12.83 -16.46
CA CYS A 302 -5.25 12.40 -16.48
C CYS A 302 -5.88 12.49 -15.11
N CYS A 303 -7.19 12.67 -15.07
CA CYS A 303 -7.98 12.59 -13.85
C CYS A 303 -9.32 11.94 -14.16
N ILE A 304 -9.75 11.02 -13.31
CA ILE A 304 -11.07 10.38 -13.40
C ILE A 304 -11.78 10.43 -12.06
N THR A 305 -13.10 10.47 -12.11
CA THR A 305 -13.94 10.18 -10.93
C THR A 305 -13.86 8.69 -10.62
N GLY A 306 -13.88 8.33 -9.34
CA GLY A 306 -13.92 6.95 -8.86
C GLY A 306 -15.33 6.51 -8.43
N PRO A 307 -15.55 5.21 -8.23
CA PRO A 307 -16.84 4.63 -7.83
C PRO A 307 -17.12 4.82 -6.33
N TYR A 308 -17.27 6.07 -5.88
CA TYR A 308 -17.43 6.46 -4.48
C TYR A 308 -18.60 5.76 -3.76
N THR A 309 -18.41 5.49 -2.46
CA THR A 309 -19.47 4.99 -1.58
C THR A 309 -19.54 5.75 -0.27
N GLU A 310 -20.75 6.12 0.14
CA GLU A 310 -21.01 6.70 1.46
C GLU A 310 -20.88 5.65 2.57
N ASP A 311 -21.26 4.40 2.29
CA ASP A 311 -21.27 3.31 3.27
C ASP A 311 -20.27 2.19 2.88
N PRO A 312 -18.95 2.38 3.09
CA PRO A 312 -17.96 1.33 2.86
C PRO A 312 -18.01 0.28 3.98
N LYS A 313 -17.95 -0.99 3.60
CA LYS A 313 -17.79 -2.11 4.54
C LYS A 313 -16.42 -2.08 5.22
N ILE A 314 -15.39 -1.65 4.51
CA ILE A 314 -14.02 -1.49 5.00
C ILE A 314 -13.33 -0.35 4.27
N THR A 315 -12.47 0.41 4.97
CA THR A 315 -11.70 1.52 4.40
C THR A 315 -10.19 1.27 4.47
N THR A 316 -9.71 0.55 5.49
CA THR A 316 -8.31 0.16 5.62
C THR A 316 -7.88 -0.74 4.48
N GLY A 317 -6.79 -0.39 3.80
CA GLY A 317 -6.27 -1.12 2.63
C GLY A 317 -6.84 -0.69 1.28
N ALA A 318 -7.73 0.32 1.24
CA ALA A 318 -8.29 0.81 -0.02
C ALA A 318 -7.23 1.38 -0.98
N GLY A 319 -6.26 2.14 -0.45
CA GLY A 319 -5.12 2.65 -1.22
C GLY A 319 -4.23 1.52 -1.76
N ASP A 320 -3.96 0.51 -0.95
CA ASP A 320 -3.15 -0.64 -1.39
C ASP A 320 -3.82 -1.44 -2.52
N HIS A 321 -5.15 -1.58 -2.47
CA HIS A 321 -5.92 -2.17 -3.57
C HIS A 321 -5.92 -1.29 -4.81
N PHE A 322 -6.03 0.03 -4.66
CA PHE A 322 -5.86 0.97 -5.76
C PHE A 322 -4.49 0.78 -6.43
N ASN A 323 -3.42 0.79 -5.63
CA ASN A 323 -2.04 0.63 -6.08
C ASN A 323 -1.85 -0.70 -6.82
N ALA A 324 -2.40 -1.80 -6.30
CA ALA A 324 -2.38 -3.10 -6.96
C ALA A 324 -3.10 -3.07 -8.32
N GLY A 325 -4.31 -2.50 -8.38
CA GLY A 325 -5.08 -2.40 -9.63
C GLY A 325 -4.38 -1.55 -10.68
N PHE A 326 -3.82 -0.41 -10.28
CA PHE A 326 -3.04 0.46 -11.15
C PHE A 326 -1.81 -0.26 -11.70
N ALA A 327 -1.04 -0.93 -10.82
CA ALA A 327 0.14 -1.69 -11.22
C ALA A 327 -0.18 -2.88 -12.14
N VAL A 328 -1.31 -3.57 -11.93
CA VAL A 328 -1.79 -4.63 -12.84
C VAL A 328 -2.04 -4.08 -14.25
N ALA A 329 -2.69 -2.93 -14.36
CA ALA A 329 -2.93 -2.31 -15.65
C ALA A 329 -1.62 -1.84 -16.34
N GLN A 330 -0.66 -1.30 -15.57
CA GLN A 330 0.68 -0.97 -16.09
C GLN A 330 1.39 -2.21 -16.63
N LEU A 331 1.40 -3.32 -15.88
CA LEU A 331 2.00 -4.59 -16.29
C LEU A 331 1.40 -5.16 -17.58
N LEU A 332 0.12 -4.85 -17.83
CA LEU A 332 -0.61 -5.23 -19.04
C LEU A 332 -0.45 -4.24 -20.20
N GLY A 333 0.28 -3.14 -20.00
CA GLY A 333 0.55 -2.13 -21.03
C GLY A 333 -0.65 -1.26 -21.35
N PHE A 334 -1.50 -0.97 -20.37
CA PHE A 334 -2.71 -0.17 -20.59
C PHE A 334 -2.40 1.31 -20.78
N THR A 335 -3.34 2.02 -21.40
CA THR A 335 -3.33 3.49 -21.40
C THR A 335 -3.46 4.03 -20.00
N LEU A 336 -2.96 5.24 -19.78
CA LEU A 336 -2.90 5.87 -18.46
C LEU A 336 -4.29 6.06 -17.81
N GLU A 337 -5.29 6.48 -18.59
CA GLU A 337 -6.70 6.53 -18.14
C GLU A 337 -7.26 5.13 -17.77
N ALA A 338 -6.86 4.08 -18.48
CA ALA A 338 -7.28 2.72 -18.17
C ALA A 338 -6.59 2.19 -16.92
N CYS A 339 -5.33 2.57 -16.66
CA CYS A 339 -4.65 2.30 -15.40
C CYS A 339 -5.40 2.92 -14.20
N LEU A 340 -5.78 4.20 -14.30
CA LEU A 340 -6.62 4.83 -13.29
C LEU A 340 -7.95 4.10 -13.11
N THR A 341 -8.62 3.76 -14.22
CA THR A 341 -9.94 3.11 -14.20
C THR A 341 -9.88 1.76 -13.47
N VAL A 342 -8.85 0.96 -13.73
CA VAL A 342 -8.64 -0.31 -13.02
C VAL A 342 -8.31 -0.05 -11.55
N GLY A 343 -7.41 0.90 -11.25
CA GLY A 343 -7.06 1.26 -9.87
C GLY A 343 -8.28 1.67 -9.02
N VAL A 344 -9.10 2.61 -9.50
CA VAL A 344 -10.30 3.06 -8.78
C VAL A 344 -11.33 1.93 -8.62
N CYS A 345 -11.43 1.01 -9.60
CA CYS A 345 -12.34 -0.12 -9.52
C CYS A 345 -11.84 -1.22 -8.56
N PHE A 346 -10.53 -1.42 -8.42
CA PHE A 346 -9.97 -2.33 -7.42
C PHE A 346 -10.31 -1.85 -6.01
N SER A 347 -10.02 -0.58 -5.72
CA SER A 347 -10.39 0.04 -4.44
C SER A 347 -11.89 0.03 -4.22
N GLY A 348 -12.67 0.47 -5.22
CA GLY A 348 -14.13 0.54 -5.17
C GLY A 348 -14.82 -0.81 -4.94
N HIS A 349 -14.30 -1.89 -5.54
CA HIS A 349 -14.78 -3.24 -5.25
C HIS A 349 -14.45 -3.63 -3.81
N TYR A 350 -13.19 -3.49 -3.41
CA TYR A 350 -12.71 -3.91 -2.09
C TYR A 350 -13.44 -3.21 -0.94
N VAL A 351 -13.64 -1.89 -1.01
CA VAL A 351 -14.31 -1.17 0.09
C VAL A 351 -15.78 -1.57 0.26
N ARG A 352 -16.41 -2.12 -0.78
CA ARG A 352 -17.80 -2.59 -0.75
C ARG A 352 -17.92 -4.05 -0.31
N THR A 353 -17.01 -4.90 -0.76
CA THR A 353 -17.09 -6.36 -0.54
C THR A 353 -16.27 -6.82 0.66
N GLY A 354 -15.14 -6.16 0.92
CA GLY A 354 -14.08 -6.62 1.82
C GLY A 354 -13.13 -7.63 1.19
N ASP A 355 -13.29 -7.93 -0.11
CA ASP A 355 -12.56 -8.96 -0.83
C ASP A 355 -11.66 -8.34 -1.90
N SER A 356 -10.46 -8.87 -2.09
CA SER A 356 -9.59 -8.47 -3.19
C SER A 356 -10.15 -8.99 -4.52
N PRO A 357 -10.31 -8.15 -5.56
CA PRO A 357 -10.95 -8.56 -6.81
C PRO A 357 -10.02 -9.35 -7.73
N SER A 358 -10.61 -10.21 -8.57
CA SER A 358 -9.99 -10.71 -9.80
C SER A 358 -10.25 -9.75 -10.97
N LEU A 359 -9.53 -9.89 -12.08
CA LEU A 359 -9.81 -9.08 -13.27
C LEU A 359 -11.23 -9.27 -13.82
N THR A 360 -11.83 -10.45 -13.65
CA THR A 360 -13.22 -10.70 -14.03
C THR A 360 -14.20 -9.95 -13.13
N HIS A 361 -13.92 -9.88 -11.82
CA HIS A 361 -14.69 -9.02 -10.91
C HIS A 361 -14.61 -7.56 -11.35
N ILE A 362 -13.44 -7.08 -11.75
CA ILE A 362 -13.25 -5.70 -12.23
C ILE A 362 -13.98 -5.41 -13.54
N GLN A 363 -13.89 -6.31 -14.52
CA GLN A 363 -14.67 -6.16 -15.76
C GLN A 363 -16.18 -6.06 -15.47
N THR A 364 -16.66 -6.85 -14.51
CA THR A 364 -18.08 -6.84 -14.10
C THR A 364 -18.41 -5.55 -13.37
N PHE A 365 -17.51 -5.10 -12.48
CA PHE A 365 -17.66 -3.86 -11.73
C PHE A 365 -17.72 -2.65 -12.64
N ILE A 366 -16.81 -2.53 -13.62
CA ILE A 366 -16.80 -1.43 -14.61
C ILE A 366 -18.10 -1.38 -15.41
N ARG A 367 -18.63 -2.53 -15.87
CA ARG A 367 -19.90 -2.57 -16.63
C ARG A 367 -21.11 -2.09 -15.81
N ASN A 368 -21.06 -2.29 -14.50
CA ASN A 368 -22.14 -1.92 -13.58
C ASN A 368 -21.92 -0.57 -12.92
N TRP A 369 -20.78 0.08 -13.17
CA TRP A 369 -20.45 1.37 -12.60
C TRP A 369 -21.21 2.48 -13.30
N LYS A 370 -22.27 2.94 -12.64
CA LYS A 370 -23.06 4.11 -13.05
C LYS A 370 -22.30 5.38 -12.69
N ASP A 371 -22.28 6.33 -13.60
CA ASP A 371 -21.89 7.70 -13.27
C ASP A 371 -23.03 8.30 -12.44
N ASP A 372 -22.72 8.67 -11.20
CA ASP A 372 -23.65 9.35 -10.30
C ASP A 372 -23.77 10.83 -10.65
#